data_AF-A0A286AJ68-F1
#
_entry.id   AF-A0A286AJ68-F1
#
_cell.length_a   1.000
_cell.length_b   1.000
_cell.length_c   1.000
_cell.angle_alpha   90.00
_cell.angle_beta   90.00
_cell.angle_gamma   90.00
#
_symmetry.space_group_name_H-M   'P 1'
#
loop_
_entity.id
_entity.type
_entity.pdbx_description
1 polymer ?
#
loop_
_entity_poly.entity_id
_entity_poly.type
_entity_poly.pdbx_seq_one_letter_code
_entity_poly.pdbx_strand_id
1 'polypeptide(L)'
;MSSSNASSPTFNSIAAILETDFRVERSAISPDTALSDLGLDSLALMEFVFAVEDAFHLRIPEDRLDPREAGITLQRLCEVIDTESAGSAAAAQPAEATA
;
A
#
# COMPACT_ATOMS: atom_id res chain seq x y z
N MET A 1 20.54 -4.47 -4.30
CA MET A 1 20.19 -3.56 -3.19
C MET A 1 18.92 -4.09 -2.56
N SER A 2 19.01 -5.18 -1.79
CA SER A 2 17.82 -5.96 -1.39
C SER A 2 18.03 -6.43 0.04
N SER A 3 17.67 -5.62 1.02
CA SER A 3 17.51 -6.00 2.45
C SER A 3 17.18 -4.73 3.23
N SER A 4 15.89 -4.35 3.35
CA SER A 4 15.35 -3.50 4.46
C SER A 4 13.83 -3.27 4.39
N ASN A 5 13.07 -3.95 3.52
CA ASN A 5 11.65 -3.63 3.25
C ASN A 5 10.71 -3.70 4.48
N ALA A 6 11.09 -4.41 5.55
CA ALA A 6 10.29 -4.50 6.77
C ALA A 6 10.23 -3.19 7.59
N SER A 7 11.17 -2.25 7.37
CA SER A 7 11.17 -0.94 8.03
C SER A 7 10.79 0.20 7.09
N SER A 8 10.25 -0.11 5.91
CA SER A 8 9.83 0.90 4.95
C SER A 8 8.64 1.71 5.51
N PRO A 9 8.64 3.04 5.37
CA PRO A 9 7.55 3.90 5.85
C PRO A 9 6.21 3.48 5.24
N THR A 10 6.22 3.07 3.97
CA THR A 10 5.05 2.55 3.25
C THR A 10 4.41 1.36 3.96
N PHE A 11 5.22 0.36 4.33
CA PHE A 11 4.75 -0.82 5.05
C PHE A 11 4.16 -0.46 6.41
N ASN A 12 4.79 0.48 7.13
CA ASN A 12 4.32 0.90 8.45
C ASN A 12 2.92 1.54 8.38
N SER A 13 2.69 2.41 7.38
CA SER A 13 1.38 3.02 7.14
C SER A 13 0.33 1.97 6.77
N ILE A 14 0.66 1.03 5.87
CA ILE A 14 -0.24 -0.06 5.48
C ILE A 14 -0.59 -0.94 6.68
N ALA A 15 0.40 -1.31 7.49
CA ALA A 15 0.20 -2.09 8.71
C ALA A 15 -0.71 -1.34 9.70
N ALA A 16 -0.52 -0.03 9.86
CA ALA A 16 -1.35 0.79 10.74
C ALA A 16 -2.82 0.86 10.28
N ILE A 17 -3.07 0.94 8.96
CA ILE A 17 -4.42 0.88 8.36
C ILE A 17 -5.05 -0.48 8.65
N LEU A 18 -4.32 -1.57 8.41
CA LEU A 18 -4.79 -2.93 8.66
C LEU A 18 -5.13 -3.16 10.14
N GLU A 19 -4.33 -2.65 11.07
CA GLU A 19 -4.59 -2.78 12.51
C GLU A 19 -5.76 -1.91 12.98
N THR A 20 -5.86 -0.67 12.50
CA THR A 20 -6.82 0.31 13.01
C THR A 20 -8.19 0.13 12.38
N ASP A 21 -8.23 0.04 11.05
CA ASP A 21 -9.44 0.00 10.25
C ASP A 21 -9.97 -1.43 10.10
N PHE A 22 -9.06 -2.36 9.76
CA PHE A 22 -9.40 -3.76 9.49
C PHE A 22 -9.22 -4.69 10.69
N ARG A 23 -8.71 -4.19 11.82
CA ARG A 23 -8.50 -4.94 13.07
C ARG A 23 -7.66 -6.22 12.90
N VAL A 24 -6.73 -6.21 11.95
CA VAL A 24 -5.79 -7.31 11.72
C VAL A 24 -4.70 -7.31 12.78
N GLU A 25 -4.30 -8.48 13.27
CA GLU A 25 -3.19 -8.58 14.23
C GLU A 25 -1.84 -8.29 13.58
N ARG A 26 -1.01 -7.47 14.24
CA ARG A 26 0.35 -7.17 13.77
C ARG A 26 1.23 -8.39 13.59
N SER A 27 0.98 -9.47 14.34
CA SER A 27 1.68 -10.74 14.19
C SER A 27 1.36 -11.45 12.86
N ALA A 28 0.18 -11.21 12.27
CA ALA A 28 -0.22 -11.75 10.97
C ALA A 28 0.23 -10.87 9.80
N ILE A 29 0.55 -9.60 10.07
CA ILE A 29 1.00 -8.63 9.07
C ILE A 29 2.49 -8.85 8.79
N SER A 30 2.80 -9.58 7.73
CA SER A 30 4.17 -9.78 7.23
C SER A 30 4.27 -9.42 5.73
N PRO A 31 5.44 -8.98 5.25
CA PRO A 31 5.63 -8.65 3.84
C PRO A 31 5.33 -9.82 2.89
N ASP A 32 5.61 -11.05 3.33
CA ASP A 32 5.29 -12.28 2.58
C ASP A 32 3.82 -12.73 2.73
N THR A 33 3.04 -12.16 3.65
CA THR A 33 1.63 -12.50 3.81
C THR A 33 0.84 -12.03 2.59
N ALA A 34 0.04 -12.94 2.02
CA ALA A 34 -0.89 -12.61 0.95
C ALA A 34 -2.08 -11.81 1.49
N LEU A 35 -2.62 -10.88 0.70
CA LEU A 35 -3.79 -10.10 1.10
C LEU A 35 -5.00 -11.01 1.41
N SER A 36 -5.16 -12.08 0.65
CA SER A 36 -6.19 -13.10 0.88
C SER A 36 -5.96 -13.93 2.17
N ASP A 37 -4.74 -13.98 2.68
CA ASP A 37 -4.37 -14.73 3.90
C ASP A 37 -4.57 -13.90 5.18
N LEU A 38 -4.74 -12.57 5.05
CA LEU A 38 -5.07 -11.67 6.16
C LEU A 38 -6.47 -11.92 6.74
N GLY A 39 -7.28 -12.78 6.11
CA GLY A 39 -8.66 -13.05 6.51
C GLY A 39 -9.62 -11.93 6.13
N LEU A 40 -9.27 -11.09 5.16
CA LEU A 40 -10.12 -10.04 4.64
C LEU A 40 -11.09 -10.60 3.58
N ASP A 41 -12.37 -10.24 3.71
CA ASP A 41 -13.37 -10.50 2.68
C ASP A 41 -13.11 -9.69 1.40
N SER A 42 -13.73 -10.09 0.29
CA SER A 42 -13.59 -9.40 -1.01
C SER A 42 -14.01 -7.93 -0.99
N LEU A 43 -14.98 -7.56 -0.14
CA LEU A 43 -15.36 -6.17 0.10
C LEU A 43 -14.28 -5.43 0.91
N ALA A 44 -13.81 -6.04 2.01
CA ALA A 44 -12.78 -5.47 2.86
C ALA A 44 -11.47 -5.26 2.11
N LEU A 45 -11.11 -6.16 1.20
CA LEU A 45 -9.96 -6.01 0.30
C LEU A 45 -10.09 -4.78 -0.61
N MET A 46 -11.30 -4.51 -1.13
CA MET A 46 -11.57 -3.34 -1.96
C MET A 46 -11.52 -2.05 -1.13
N GLU A 47 -12.11 -2.05 0.06
CA GLU A 47 -12.05 -0.93 1.00
C GLU A 47 -10.60 -0.66 1.46
N PHE A 48 -9.81 -1.72 1.66
CA PHE A 48 -8.41 -1.62 2.05
C PHE A 48 -7.57 -0.94 0.98
N VAL A 49 -7.69 -1.37 -0.28
CA VAL A 49 -7.00 -0.68 -1.38
C VAL A 49 -7.39 0.78 -1.44
N PHE A 50 -8.68 1.09 -1.30
CA PHE A 50 -9.15 2.48 -1.32
C PHE A 50 -8.61 3.32 -0.16
N ALA A 51 -8.57 2.77 1.06
CA ALA A 51 -8.00 3.43 2.23
C ALA A 51 -6.49 3.69 2.08
N VAL A 52 -5.78 2.74 1.46
CA VAL A 52 -4.36 2.90 1.14
C VAL A 52 -4.15 3.97 0.07
N GLU A 53 -4.90 3.93 -1.03
CA GLU A 53 -4.86 4.97 -2.08
C GLU A 53 -5.10 6.38 -1.51
N ASP A 54 -6.09 6.54 -0.64
CA ASP A 54 -6.42 7.80 0.03
C ASP A 54 -5.30 8.24 0.99
N ALA A 55 -4.79 7.33 1.82
CA ALA A 55 -3.71 7.62 2.77
C ALA A 55 -2.42 8.11 2.07
N PHE A 56 -2.13 7.60 0.88
CA PHE A 56 -0.97 8.01 0.09
C PHE A 56 -1.28 9.06 -0.99
N HIS A 57 -2.55 9.51 -1.11
CA HIS A 57 -3.00 10.46 -2.13
C HIS A 57 -2.59 10.05 -3.56
N LEU A 58 -2.70 8.76 -3.87
CA LEU A 58 -2.34 8.19 -5.17
C LEU A 58 -3.45 7.30 -5.71
N ARG A 59 -3.32 6.89 -6.97
CA ARG A 59 -4.23 5.93 -7.59
C ARG A 59 -3.44 4.74 -8.10
N ILE A 60 -3.78 3.56 -7.60
CA ILE A 60 -3.21 2.30 -8.02
C ILE A 60 -4.14 1.72 -9.10
N PRO A 61 -3.69 1.64 -10.37
CA PRO A 61 -4.49 1.00 -11.40
C PRO A 61 -4.63 -0.50 -11.12
N GLU A 62 -5.83 -1.05 -11.32
CA GLU A 62 -6.14 -2.48 -11.12
C GLU A 62 -5.24 -3.40 -11.96
N ASP A 63 -4.76 -2.92 -13.12
CA ASP A 63 -3.78 -3.63 -13.97
C ASP A 63 -2.44 -3.89 -13.27
N ARG A 64 -2.05 -3.05 -12.31
CA ARG A 64 -0.80 -3.18 -11.54
C ARG A 64 -0.98 -3.97 -10.26
N LEU A 65 -2.14 -3.83 -9.62
CA LEU A 65 -2.46 -4.48 -8.37
C LEU A 65 -3.96 -4.75 -8.30
N ASP A 66 -4.31 -6.03 -8.39
CA ASP A 66 -5.68 -6.49 -8.16
C ASP A 66 -5.76 -7.15 -6.77
N PRO A 67 -6.49 -6.57 -5.81
CA PRO A 67 -6.58 -7.15 -4.47
C PRO A 67 -7.35 -8.48 -4.43
N ARG A 68 -8.06 -8.85 -5.51
CA ARG A 68 -8.77 -10.12 -5.65
C ARG A 68 -7.88 -11.23 -6.22
N GLU A 69 -6.74 -10.89 -6.82
CA GLU A 69 -5.79 -11.87 -7.33
C GLU A 69 -5.12 -12.64 -6.18
N ALA A 70 -5.28 -13.96 -6.21
CA ALA A 70 -4.66 -14.86 -5.25
C ALA A 70 -3.14 -14.90 -5.49
N GLY A 71 -2.39 -14.17 -4.64
CA GLY A 71 -0.93 -14.10 -4.74
C GLY A 71 -0.36 -12.70 -4.55
N ILE A 72 -1.21 -11.67 -4.45
CA ILE A 72 -0.75 -10.33 -4.07
C ILE A 72 -0.37 -10.33 -2.60
N THR A 73 0.91 -10.08 -2.31
CA THR A 73 1.46 -9.95 -0.96
C THR A 73 1.54 -8.50 -0.52
N LEU A 74 1.63 -8.28 0.79
CA LEU A 74 1.85 -6.95 1.35
C LEU A 74 3.13 -6.30 0.82
N GLN A 75 4.19 -7.10 0.58
CA GLN A 75 5.40 -6.61 -0.07
C GLN A 75 5.11 -6.06 -1.46
N ARG A 76 4.34 -6.80 -2.27
CA ARG A 76 4.01 -6.37 -3.64
C ARG A 76 3.24 -5.06 -3.65
N LEU A 77 2.28 -4.93 -2.73
CA LEU A 77 1.54 -3.68 -2.53
C LEU A 77 2.47 -2.52 -2.16
N CYS A 78 3.40 -2.73 -1.23
CA CYS A 78 4.39 -1.72 -0.86
C CYS A 78 5.25 -1.28 -2.05
N GLU A 79 5.72 -2.23 -2.88
CA GLU A 79 6.54 -1.92 -4.06
C GLU A 79 5.79 -1.05 -5.08
N VAL A 80 4.51 -1.36 -5.32
CA VAL A 80 3.67 -0.59 -6.24
C VAL A 80 3.49 0.83 -5.71
N ILE A 81 3.15 0.98 -4.43
CA ILE A 81 2.97 2.30 -3.80
C ILE A 81 4.26 3.11 -3.81
N ASP A 82 5.39 2.48 -3.48
CA ASP A 82 6.69 3.15 -3.49
C ASP A 82 7.06 3.65 -4.89
N THR A 83 6.75 2.85 -5.92
CA THR A 83 6.93 3.22 -7.32
C THR A 83 6.06 4.41 -7.72
N GLU A 84 4.77 4.39 -7.39
CA GLU A 84 3.83 5.47 -7.71
C GLU A 84 4.13 6.75 -6.92
N SER A 85 4.49 6.62 -5.63
CA SER A 85 4.88 7.72 -4.75
C SER A 85 6.17 8.39 -5.23
N ALA A 86 7.18 7.60 -5.62
CA ALA A 86 8.41 8.12 -6.20
C ALA A 86 8.19 8.77 -7.57
N GLY A 87 7.26 8.24 -8.38
CA GLY A 87 6.87 8.82 -9.67
C GLY A 87 6.10 10.14 -9.52
N SER A 88 5.23 10.25 -8.51
CA SER A 88 4.42 11.44 -8.23
C SER A 88 5.22 12.59 -7.62
N ALA A 89 6.23 12.29 -6.79
CA ALA A 89 7.13 13.30 -6.21
C ALA A 89 7.93 14.10 -7.27
N ALA A 90 8.11 13.57 -8.48
CA ALA A 90 8.75 14.28 -9.58
C ALA A 90 7.81 15.24 -10.34
N ALA A 91 6.49 15.15 -10.15
CA ALA A 91 5.50 15.94 -10.89
C ALA A 91 4.89 17.12 -10.09
N ALA A 92 5.15 17.22 -8.78
CA ALA A 92 4.59 18.26 -7.90
C ALA A 92 5.53 19.46 -7.65
N GLN A 93 6.36 19.83 -8.64
CA GLN A 93 7.03 21.14 -8.65
C GLN A 93 6.61 21.97 -9.87
N PRO A 94 5.66 22.90 -9.69
CA PRO A 94 5.80 24.28 -10.13
C PRO A 94 6.33 25.07 -8.92
N ALA A 95 7.59 25.49 -8.85
CA ALA A 95 8.10 26.67 -9.55
C ALA A 95 7.05 27.80 -9.63
N GLU A 96 6.95 28.62 -8.58
CA GLU A 96 7.38 30.03 -8.58
C GLU A 96 6.62 30.84 -7.50
N ALA A 97 7.35 31.13 -6.42
CA ALA A 97 7.10 32.29 -5.60
C ALA A 97 7.53 33.53 -6.39
N THR A 98 6.59 34.22 -7.05
CA THR A 98 6.75 35.64 -7.37
C THR A 98 5.39 36.32 -7.55
N ALA A 99 5.04 37.17 -6.59
CA ALA A 99 4.24 38.39 -6.73
C ALA A 99 4.24 39.14 -5.39
#